data_AF-A0AA97C761-F1
#
_entry.id   AF-A0AA97C761-F1
#
_cell.length_a   1.000
_cell.length_b   1.000
_cell.length_c   1.000
_cell.angle_alpha   90.00
_cell.angle_beta   90.00
_cell.angle_gamma   90.00
#
_symmetry.space_group_name_H-M   'P 1'
#
loop_
_entity.id
_entity.type
_entity.pdbx_description
1 polymer ?
#
loop_
_entity_poly.entity_id
_entity_poly.type
_entity_poly.pdbx_seq_one_letter_code
_entity_poly.pdbx_strand_id
1 'polypeptide(L)'
;MKILILLLATLLFSPTIFAFQCKTNGGQEVGGGTQSIYDVPLDNDIFAVPNRINEFADVSDFMTCRNEAPSAYVDYLNVTGADLGPTFKNNPELKAGVVVRGAYYLAPFSGKEIQVFRLTTASEPLQIKLYLQVNVKPTPSVLVRKGDLLMTLDLHKYATFVNSNQHIDHAYFKWNFYAGNDVVVGTGTCDINDNQIIIVDFETVNASGISTVGSASRFQRNAEITYSCEDNNLTAPIKMIISGETSTFSSDALLVRTGDIGSQGSIMSGLGVEVYHQGQRVSPMNGHFDSKIENGHGRDTLMFTLVKKPNLSPNELIEGQFSSAATIIMSTP
;
A
#
# COMPACT_ATOMS: atom_id res chain seq x y z
N MET A 1 -6.49 -31.82 50.62
CA MET A 1 -7.31 -30.79 49.95
C MET A 1 -6.50 -29.66 49.29
N LYS A 2 -5.43 -29.10 49.91
CA LYS A 2 -4.64 -28.01 49.28
C LYS A 2 -3.83 -28.41 48.04
N ILE A 3 -3.35 -29.66 47.96
CA ILE A 3 -2.58 -30.16 46.80
C ILE A 3 -3.50 -30.48 45.60
N LEU A 4 -4.78 -30.82 45.86
CA LEU A 4 -5.74 -31.14 44.80
C LEU A 4 -6.26 -29.88 44.07
N ILE A 5 -6.26 -28.73 44.76
CA ILE A 5 -6.69 -27.45 44.18
C ILE A 5 -5.61 -26.85 43.28
N LEU A 6 -4.32 -27.13 43.55
CA LEU A 6 -3.21 -26.64 42.73
C LEU A 6 -3.10 -27.39 41.38
N LEU A 7 -3.46 -28.68 41.34
CA LEU A 7 -3.47 -29.47 40.11
C LEU A 7 -4.66 -29.14 39.18
N LEU A 8 -5.76 -28.64 39.75
CA LEU A 8 -6.96 -28.27 39.00
C LEU A 8 -6.84 -26.87 38.37
N ALA A 9 -5.97 -26.01 38.90
CA ALA A 9 -5.72 -24.66 38.39
C ALA A 9 -4.83 -24.65 37.14
N THR A 10 -4.01 -25.68 36.91
CA THR A 10 -3.15 -25.81 35.72
C THR A 10 -3.86 -26.39 34.49
N LEU A 11 -5.10 -26.87 34.64
CA LEU A 11 -5.93 -27.42 33.55
C LEU A 11 -6.81 -26.37 32.85
N LEU A 12 -6.72 -25.09 33.27
CA LEU A 12 -7.53 -23.99 32.70
C LEU A 12 -6.84 -23.24 31.55
N PHE A 13 -5.63 -23.64 31.16
CA PHE A 13 -5.04 -23.21 29.90
C PHE A 13 -5.47 -24.19 28.81
N SER A 14 -6.44 -23.78 27.99
CA SER A 14 -6.88 -24.52 26.81
C SER A 14 -5.65 -24.92 25.98
N PRO A 15 -5.40 -26.23 25.77
CA PRO A 15 -4.25 -26.67 24.99
C PRO A 15 -4.47 -26.27 23.52
N THR A 16 -3.45 -25.61 22.98
CA THR A 16 -2.95 -25.71 21.60
C THR A 16 -4.01 -25.81 20.50
N ILE A 17 -4.25 -24.70 19.79
CA ILE A 17 -4.56 -24.82 18.35
C ILE A 17 -3.39 -25.62 17.77
N PHE A 18 -3.69 -26.79 17.20
CA PHE A 18 -2.64 -27.68 16.74
C PHE A 18 -1.90 -27.03 15.56
N ALA A 19 -0.58 -26.95 15.73
CA ALA A 19 0.46 -26.84 14.71
C ALA A 19 0.37 -25.72 13.68
N PHE A 20 -0.60 -24.79 13.71
CA PHE A 20 -0.70 -23.73 12.72
C PHE A 20 -0.53 -22.35 13.34
N GLN A 21 0.48 -21.62 12.88
CA GLN A 21 0.78 -20.28 13.39
C GLN A 21 1.29 -19.40 12.25
N CYS A 22 0.81 -18.17 12.15
CA CYS A 22 1.42 -17.17 11.28
C CYS A 22 2.04 -16.05 12.08
N LYS A 23 2.99 -15.37 11.45
CA LYS A 23 3.75 -14.27 12.03
C LYS A 23 3.96 -13.18 10.99
N THR A 24 3.67 -11.94 11.37
CA THR A 24 3.99 -10.76 10.56
C THR A 24 5.47 -10.40 10.70
N ASN A 25 6.01 -9.61 9.77
CA ASN A 25 7.38 -9.08 9.89
C ASN A 25 7.58 -8.22 11.16
N GLY A 26 6.52 -7.56 11.63
CA GLY A 26 6.50 -6.83 12.90
C GLY A 26 6.45 -7.72 14.16
N GLY A 27 6.36 -9.04 13.99
CA GLY A 27 6.44 -10.02 15.07
C GLY A 27 5.10 -10.44 15.68
N GLN A 28 3.98 -9.91 15.18
CA GLN A 28 2.65 -10.31 15.63
C GLN A 28 2.37 -11.75 15.23
N GLU A 29 2.02 -12.59 16.20
CA GLU A 29 1.63 -13.98 15.99
C GLU A 29 0.10 -14.10 15.88
N VAL A 30 -0.40 -14.69 14.79
CA VAL A 30 -1.83 -14.97 14.55
C VAL A 30 -2.05 -16.45 14.18
N GLY A 31 -2.90 -17.14 14.95
CA GLY A 31 -3.12 -18.58 14.81
C GLY A 31 -4.59 -19.01 14.89
N GLY A 32 -5.51 -18.08 15.15
CA GLY A 32 -6.94 -18.38 15.10
C GLY A 32 -7.86 -17.26 15.58
N GLY A 33 -9.16 -17.55 15.55
CA GLY A 33 -10.23 -16.62 15.92
C GLY A 33 -10.36 -15.40 15.01
N THR A 34 -10.93 -14.33 15.55
CA THR A 34 -10.93 -13.02 14.90
C THR A 34 -9.64 -12.29 15.24
N GLN A 35 -8.87 -11.84 14.23
CA GLN A 35 -7.60 -11.14 14.42
C GLN A 35 -7.58 -9.84 13.62
N SER A 36 -6.93 -8.81 14.18
CA SER A 36 -6.63 -7.56 13.50
C SER A 36 -5.14 -7.50 13.21
N ILE A 37 -4.79 -7.40 11.93
CA ILE A 37 -3.43 -7.43 11.40
C ILE A 37 -3.13 -6.03 10.87
N TYR A 38 -2.25 -5.33 11.56
CA TYR A 38 -1.90 -3.94 11.28
C TYR A 38 -0.63 -3.82 10.44
N ASP A 39 -0.39 -2.63 9.94
CA ASP A 39 0.84 -2.25 9.25
C ASP A 39 1.09 -3.03 7.94
N VAL A 40 0.03 -3.43 7.23
CA VAL A 40 0.15 -4.00 5.89
C VAL A 40 0.69 -2.94 4.93
N PRO A 41 1.88 -3.13 4.34
CA PRO A 41 2.46 -2.17 3.41
C PRO A 41 1.59 -2.02 2.16
N LEU A 42 1.37 -0.78 1.75
CA LEU A 42 0.63 -0.45 0.54
C LEU A 42 1.58 0.13 -0.50
N ASP A 43 1.47 -0.39 -1.72
CA ASP A 43 2.18 0.12 -2.88
C ASP A 43 1.37 1.26 -3.53
N ASN A 44 2.08 2.32 -3.90
CA ASN A 44 1.56 3.48 -4.62
C ASN A 44 1.98 3.48 -6.10
N ASP A 45 2.78 2.51 -6.53
CA ASP A 45 3.22 2.34 -7.92
C ASP A 45 2.12 1.67 -8.75
N ILE A 46 1.10 2.46 -9.07
CA ILE A 46 -0.05 2.04 -9.87
C ILE A 46 0.33 2.11 -11.35
N PHE A 47 0.96 1.06 -11.85
CA PHE A 47 1.22 0.93 -13.28
C PHE A 47 -0.03 0.43 -14.01
N ALA A 48 -0.20 0.86 -15.26
CA ALA A 48 -1.10 0.19 -16.19
C ALA A 48 -0.52 -1.19 -16.55
N VAL A 49 -0.64 -2.16 -15.63
CA VAL A 49 -0.25 -3.56 -15.87
C VAL A 49 -1.11 -4.11 -17.01
N PRO A 50 -0.60 -5.02 -17.86
CA PRO A 50 -1.46 -5.79 -18.76
C PRO A 50 -2.66 -6.35 -17.98
N ASN A 51 -3.87 -6.06 -18.46
CA ASN A 51 -5.18 -6.39 -17.86
C ASN A 51 -5.75 -5.40 -16.83
N ARG A 52 -5.12 -4.23 -16.59
CA ARG A 52 -5.73 -3.15 -15.78
C ARG A 52 -6.05 -3.58 -14.35
N ILE A 53 -5.10 -4.26 -13.73
CA ILE A 53 -5.16 -4.71 -12.35
C ILE A 53 -3.99 -4.09 -11.61
N ASN A 54 -4.28 -3.46 -10.49
CA ASN A 54 -3.28 -2.96 -9.56
C ASN A 54 -3.28 -3.82 -8.29
N GLU A 55 -2.17 -4.51 -8.02
CA GLU A 55 -1.92 -5.26 -6.79
C GLU A 55 -1.27 -4.32 -5.77
N PHE A 56 -2.08 -3.64 -4.96
CA PHE A 56 -1.62 -2.53 -4.13
C PHE A 56 -1.20 -2.95 -2.71
N ALA A 57 -1.38 -4.22 -2.34
CA ALA A 57 -0.90 -4.74 -1.06
C ALA A 57 -0.55 -6.22 -1.19
N ASP A 58 0.73 -6.55 -1.00
CA ASP A 58 1.23 -7.92 -1.03
C ASP A 58 1.44 -8.46 0.39
N VAL A 59 0.56 -9.37 0.82
CA VAL A 59 0.65 -9.96 2.16
C VAL A 59 1.73 -11.05 2.22
N SER A 60 2.16 -11.57 1.07
CA SER A 60 3.15 -12.65 1.03
C SER A 60 4.53 -12.18 1.50
N ASP A 61 4.89 -10.93 1.21
CA ASP A 61 6.14 -10.33 1.71
C ASP A 61 6.02 -9.85 3.16
N PHE A 62 4.81 -9.76 3.70
CA PHE A 62 4.53 -9.21 5.03
C PHE A 62 4.32 -10.28 6.11
N MET A 63 3.84 -11.47 5.74
CA MET A 63 3.41 -12.48 6.70
C MET A 63 3.71 -13.91 6.23
N THR A 64 4.26 -14.71 7.14
CA THR A 64 4.60 -16.11 6.93
C THR A 64 3.82 -17.01 7.89
N CYS A 65 3.33 -18.14 7.40
CA CYS A 65 2.66 -19.16 8.18
C CYS A 65 3.52 -20.41 8.30
N ARG A 66 3.42 -21.11 9.43
CA ARG A 66 4.19 -22.31 9.71
C ARG A 66 3.32 -23.45 10.22
N ASN A 67 3.74 -24.66 9.86
CA ASN A 67 3.30 -25.89 10.49
C ASN A 67 4.31 -26.25 11.59
N GLU A 68 3.89 -26.31 12.85
CA GLU A 68 4.76 -26.58 14.00
C GLU A 68 5.01 -28.08 14.22
N ALA A 69 4.29 -28.96 13.51
CA ALA A 69 4.46 -30.42 13.57
C ALA A 69 4.34 -31.08 12.17
N PRO A 70 5.18 -30.68 11.18
CA PRO A 70 5.04 -31.09 9.78
C PRO A 70 5.34 -32.58 9.53
N SER A 71 5.97 -33.25 10.51
CA SER A 71 6.20 -34.70 10.47
C SER A 71 4.97 -35.53 10.85
N ALA A 72 3.99 -34.92 11.54
CA ALA A 72 2.77 -35.57 11.99
C ALA A 72 1.54 -35.09 11.22
N TYR A 73 1.51 -33.82 10.84
CA TYR A 73 0.36 -33.18 10.23
C TYR A 73 0.71 -32.40 8.96
N VAL A 74 -0.29 -32.24 8.09
CA VAL A 74 -0.27 -31.27 7.00
C VAL A 74 -1.39 -30.28 7.25
N ASP A 75 -1.06 -28.99 7.34
CA ASP A 75 -2.04 -27.93 7.53
C ASP A 75 -2.50 -27.34 6.19
N TYR A 76 -3.78 -27.02 6.12
CA TYR A 76 -4.45 -26.41 4.99
C TYR A 76 -5.12 -25.14 5.44
N LEU A 77 -5.03 -24.09 4.63
CA LEU A 77 -5.76 -22.84 4.84
C LEU A 77 -6.49 -22.48 3.55
N ASN A 78 -7.78 -22.25 3.68
CA ASN A 78 -8.63 -21.79 2.59
C ASN A 78 -9.21 -20.41 2.92
N VAL A 79 -9.32 -19.54 1.92
CA VAL A 79 -10.19 -18.36 1.97
C VAL A 79 -11.59 -18.80 1.60
N THR A 80 -12.55 -18.55 2.48
CA THR A 80 -13.95 -18.90 2.30
C THR A 80 -14.85 -17.70 2.03
N GLY A 81 -14.37 -16.52 2.40
CA GLY A 81 -15.02 -15.25 2.11
C GLY A 81 -14.06 -14.08 2.15
N ALA A 82 -14.45 -12.99 1.50
CA ALA A 82 -13.75 -11.70 1.58
C ALA A 82 -14.79 -10.57 1.54
N ASP A 83 -14.57 -9.52 2.32
CA ASP A 83 -15.32 -8.26 2.26
C ASP A 83 -14.33 -7.08 2.27
N LEU A 84 -14.69 -6.02 1.55
CA LEU A 84 -13.86 -4.83 1.43
C LEU A 84 -14.06 -3.93 2.65
N GLY A 85 -12.99 -3.25 3.05
CA GLY A 85 -13.08 -2.20 4.05
C GLY A 85 -13.92 -1.00 3.58
N PRO A 86 -14.41 -0.14 4.50
CA PRO A 86 -15.34 0.94 4.19
C PRO A 86 -14.86 1.89 3.09
N THR A 87 -13.56 2.19 3.08
CA THR A 87 -12.90 3.09 2.12
C THR A 87 -13.08 2.63 0.67
N PHE A 88 -13.05 1.32 0.41
CA PHE A 88 -13.33 0.74 -0.91
C PHE A 88 -14.81 0.44 -1.11
N LYS A 89 -15.48 -0.13 -0.10
CA LYS A 89 -16.89 -0.56 -0.16
C LYS A 89 -17.87 0.57 -0.44
N ASN A 90 -17.57 1.77 0.05
CA ASN A 90 -18.42 2.95 -0.16
C ASN A 90 -18.26 3.57 -1.56
N ASN A 91 -17.41 3.01 -2.41
CA ASN A 91 -17.13 3.51 -3.75
C ASN A 91 -17.58 2.47 -4.81
N PRO A 92 -18.82 2.57 -5.33
CA PRO A 92 -19.46 1.50 -6.11
C PRO A 92 -18.84 1.28 -7.49
N GLU A 93 -18.05 2.23 -7.98
CA GLU A 93 -17.33 2.10 -9.25
C GLU A 93 -16.07 1.23 -9.13
N LEU A 94 -15.63 0.96 -7.89
CA LEU A 94 -14.40 0.23 -7.62
C LEU A 94 -14.68 -1.26 -7.54
N LYS A 95 -13.93 -1.98 -8.38
CA LYS A 95 -13.89 -3.44 -8.34
C LYS A 95 -12.59 -3.84 -7.67
N ALA A 96 -12.69 -4.36 -6.46
CA ALA A 96 -11.53 -4.80 -5.69
C ALA A 96 -11.74 -6.21 -5.13
N GLY A 97 -10.65 -6.89 -4.81
CA GLY A 97 -10.70 -8.27 -4.36
C GLY A 97 -9.36 -8.77 -3.87
N VAL A 98 -9.25 -10.10 -3.79
CA VAL A 98 -8.02 -10.78 -3.41
C VAL A 98 -7.44 -11.59 -4.55
N VAL A 99 -6.12 -11.60 -4.63
CA VAL A 99 -5.35 -12.55 -5.42
C VAL A 99 -4.95 -13.67 -4.47
N VAL A 100 -5.34 -14.91 -4.74
CA VAL A 100 -4.91 -16.07 -3.96
C VAL A 100 -4.11 -16.98 -4.88
N ARG A 101 -2.82 -17.14 -4.60
CA ARG A 101 -1.88 -17.93 -5.43
C ARG A 101 -1.93 -17.57 -6.92
N GLY A 102 -2.03 -16.28 -7.23
CA GLY A 102 -2.10 -15.76 -8.60
C GLY A 102 -3.48 -15.78 -9.27
N ALA A 103 -4.52 -16.33 -8.62
CA ALA A 103 -5.89 -16.28 -9.12
C ALA A 103 -6.68 -15.12 -8.50
N TYR A 104 -7.41 -14.39 -9.33
CA TYR A 104 -8.16 -13.18 -8.94
C TYR A 104 -9.60 -13.51 -8.51
N TYR A 105 -10.00 -13.03 -7.34
CA TYR A 105 -11.36 -13.19 -6.79
C TYR A 105 -11.93 -11.84 -6.36
N LEU A 106 -12.97 -11.40 -7.07
CA LEU A 106 -13.68 -10.16 -6.76
C LEU A 106 -14.42 -10.27 -5.42
N ALA A 107 -14.30 -9.25 -4.57
CA ALA A 107 -15.02 -9.13 -3.31
C ALA A 107 -16.28 -8.24 -3.48
N PRO A 108 -17.33 -8.41 -2.64
CA PRO A 108 -17.42 -9.42 -1.60
C PRO A 108 -17.77 -10.80 -2.14
N PHE A 109 -17.33 -11.85 -1.45
CA PHE A 109 -17.79 -13.22 -1.69
C PHE A 109 -17.82 -14.03 -0.39
N SER A 110 -18.59 -15.11 -0.38
CA SER A 110 -18.68 -16.07 0.74
C SER A 110 -19.00 -17.48 0.24
N GLY A 111 -18.79 -18.48 1.09
CA GLY A 111 -19.13 -19.88 0.81
C GLY A 111 -18.22 -20.57 -0.21
N LYS A 112 -17.03 -20.03 -0.48
CA LYS A 112 -16.01 -20.67 -1.34
C LYS A 112 -15.04 -21.48 -0.49
N GLU A 113 -14.19 -22.29 -1.13
CA GLU A 113 -13.06 -22.97 -0.49
C GLU A 113 -11.84 -22.78 -1.40
N ILE A 114 -11.21 -21.61 -1.31
CA ILE A 114 -10.07 -21.22 -2.14
C ILE A 114 -8.78 -21.51 -1.37
N GLN A 115 -8.03 -22.54 -1.77
CA GLN A 115 -6.82 -22.95 -1.05
C GLN A 115 -5.68 -21.94 -1.20
N VAL A 116 -5.20 -21.43 -0.06
CA VAL A 116 -4.03 -20.55 0.06
C VAL A 116 -2.75 -21.36 0.06
N PHE A 117 -2.70 -22.45 0.83
CA PHE A 117 -1.56 -23.37 0.84
C PHE A 117 -1.94 -24.76 1.37
N ARG A 118 -0.95 -25.65 1.22
CA ARG A 118 -0.85 -26.96 1.85
C ARG A 118 0.53 -27.05 2.51
N LEU A 119 0.61 -26.73 3.80
CA LEU A 119 1.86 -26.69 4.54
C LEU A 119 2.36 -28.11 4.86
N THR A 120 3.22 -28.59 3.96
CA THR A 120 3.98 -29.85 4.12
C THR A 120 5.39 -29.63 4.63
N THR A 121 5.84 -28.37 4.66
CA THR A 121 7.16 -27.95 5.12
C THR A 121 7.01 -27.03 6.33
N ALA A 122 8.13 -26.57 6.88
CA ALA A 122 8.13 -25.76 8.10
C ALA A 122 7.36 -24.45 7.94
N SER A 123 7.55 -23.69 6.85
CA SER A 123 6.92 -22.36 6.68
C SER A 123 6.69 -21.97 5.22
N GLU A 124 5.60 -21.28 4.93
CA GLU A 124 5.33 -20.65 3.63
C GLU A 124 4.73 -19.23 3.81
N PRO A 125 5.07 -18.27 2.93
CA PRO A 125 4.40 -16.97 2.85
C PRO A 125 2.89 -17.10 2.66
N LEU A 126 2.12 -16.19 3.25
CA LEU A 126 0.68 -16.11 2.99
C LEU A 126 0.45 -15.51 1.60
N GLN A 127 0.30 -16.35 0.57
CA GLN A 127 0.17 -15.96 -0.84
C GLN A 127 -1.20 -15.31 -1.15
N ILE A 128 -1.46 -14.19 -0.50
CA ILE A 128 -2.63 -13.35 -0.68
C ILE A 128 -2.15 -11.94 -1.03
N LYS A 129 -2.75 -11.36 -2.06
CA LYS A 129 -2.61 -9.93 -2.36
C LYS A 129 -3.97 -9.28 -2.40
N LEU A 130 -4.04 -7.98 -2.16
CA LEU A 130 -5.22 -7.18 -2.43
C LEU A 130 -5.03 -6.48 -3.76
N TYR A 131 -6.09 -6.47 -4.58
CA TYR A 131 -6.05 -5.84 -5.88
C TYR A 131 -7.26 -4.95 -6.14
N LEU A 132 -7.07 -4.02 -7.07
CA LEU A 132 -8.11 -3.17 -7.63
C LEU A 132 -8.09 -3.29 -9.16
N GLN A 133 -9.25 -3.42 -9.78
CA GLN A 133 -9.42 -3.38 -11.22
C GLN A 133 -9.66 -1.93 -11.63
N VAL A 134 -8.78 -1.39 -12.47
CA VAL A 134 -8.83 0.00 -12.91
C VAL A 134 -9.64 0.14 -14.21
N ASN A 135 -10.35 1.26 -14.34
CA ASN A 135 -11.27 1.56 -15.43
C ASN A 135 -10.53 2.12 -16.66
N VAL A 136 -11.15 2.05 -17.84
CA VAL A 136 -10.70 2.67 -19.10
C VAL A 136 -10.72 4.20 -19.07
N LYS A 137 -11.47 4.76 -18.13
CA LYS A 137 -11.65 6.20 -17.96
C LYS A 137 -11.18 6.59 -16.57
N PRO A 138 -10.73 7.84 -16.35
CA PRO A 138 -10.51 8.34 -15.00
C PRO A 138 -11.77 8.12 -14.16
N THR A 139 -11.57 7.76 -12.90
CA THR A 139 -12.62 7.55 -11.90
C THR A 139 -12.19 8.20 -10.58
N PRO A 140 -13.07 8.31 -9.57
CA PRO A 140 -12.70 8.89 -8.29
C PRO A 140 -11.54 8.13 -7.63
N SER A 141 -10.50 8.84 -7.21
CA SER A 141 -9.41 8.26 -6.43
C SER A 141 -9.86 7.96 -5.01
N VAL A 142 -9.20 7.02 -4.37
CA VAL A 142 -9.46 6.68 -2.97
C VAL A 142 -8.25 7.00 -2.12
N LEU A 143 -8.42 7.87 -1.13
CA LEU A 143 -7.43 8.08 -0.09
C LEU A 143 -7.58 6.98 0.96
N VAL A 144 -6.56 6.14 1.09
CA VAL A 144 -6.41 5.16 2.16
C VAL A 144 -5.45 5.75 3.18
N ARG A 145 -5.89 5.82 4.44
CA ARG A 145 -5.04 6.28 5.55
C ARG A 145 -4.46 5.09 6.30
N LYS A 146 -3.29 5.26 6.89
CA LYS A 146 -2.73 4.33 7.86
C LYS A 146 -3.78 4.00 8.92
N GLY A 147 -3.98 2.71 9.17
CA GLY A 147 -4.97 2.21 10.11
C GLY A 147 -6.38 2.03 9.53
N ASP A 148 -6.62 2.39 8.26
CA ASP A 148 -7.88 2.04 7.58
C ASP A 148 -7.98 0.53 7.41
N LEU A 149 -9.19 -0.02 7.60
CA LEU A 149 -9.50 -1.40 7.24
C LEU A 149 -9.46 -1.52 5.71
N LEU A 150 -8.65 -2.44 5.20
CA LEU A 150 -8.52 -2.72 3.78
C LEU A 150 -9.49 -3.82 3.35
N MET A 151 -9.47 -4.94 4.10
CA MET A 151 -10.16 -6.18 3.76
C MET A 151 -10.36 -7.02 5.01
N THR A 152 -11.49 -7.72 5.06
CA THR A 152 -11.74 -8.81 6.01
C THR A 152 -11.82 -10.11 5.25
N LEU A 153 -11.06 -11.12 5.69
CA LEU A 153 -11.09 -12.48 5.14
C LEU A 153 -11.75 -13.44 6.12
N ASP A 154 -12.67 -14.25 5.62
CA ASP A 154 -13.14 -15.44 6.30
C ASP A 154 -12.27 -16.61 5.85
N LEU A 155 -11.73 -17.36 6.80
CA LEU A 155 -10.76 -18.42 6.56
C LEU A 155 -11.23 -19.72 7.19
N HIS A 156 -10.85 -20.83 6.56
CA HIS A 156 -11.07 -22.17 7.08
C HIS A 156 -9.74 -22.90 7.10
N LYS A 157 -9.28 -23.24 8.32
CA LYS A 157 -8.11 -24.08 8.57
C LYS A 157 -8.56 -25.49 8.89
N TYR A 158 -7.85 -26.46 8.36
CA TYR A 158 -7.94 -27.85 8.78
C TYR A 158 -6.60 -28.53 8.58
N ALA A 159 -6.45 -29.74 9.12
CA ALA A 159 -5.25 -30.53 8.97
C ALA A 159 -5.59 -31.95 8.49
N THR A 160 -4.58 -32.67 8.02
CA THR A 160 -4.61 -34.13 7.90
C THR A 160 -3.40 -34.71 8.62
N PHE A 161 -3.49 -35.98 9.02
CA PHE A 161 -2.27 -36.72 9.37
C PHE A 161 -1.42 -36.93 8.11
N VAL A 162 -0.09 -36.95 8.27
CA VAL A 162 0.81 -37.38 7.20
C VAL A 162 0.42 -38.79 6.74
N ASN A 163 0.30 -38.98 5.42
CA ASN A 163 -0.18 -40.21 4.77
C ASN A 163 -1.65 -40.58 5.02
N SER A 164 -2.48 -39.64 5.47
CA SER A 164 -3.93 -39.80 5.59
C SER A 164 -4.68 -38.73 4.80
N ASN A 165 -5.87 -39.09 4.32
CA ASN A 165 -6.83 -38.15 3.73
C ASN A 165 -7.95 -37.74 4.72
N GLN A 166 -7.87 -38.18 5.97
CA GLN A 166 -8.85 -37.79 6.98
C GLN A 166 -8.60 -36.34 7.41
N HIS A 167 -9.59 -35.49 7.19
CA HIS A 167 -9.58 -34.11 7.65
C HIS A 167 -9.86 -34.06 9.16
N ILE A 168 -9.08 -33.28 9.87
CA ILE A 168 -9.14 -33.06 11.32
C ILE A 168 -8.90 -31.58 11.63
N ASP A 169 -9.08 -31.18 12.88
CA ASP A 169 -8.70 -29.85 13.38
C ASP A 169 -9.30 -28.68 12.58
N HIS A 170 -10.59 -28.79 12.26
CA HIS A 170 -11.34 -27.74 11.57
C HIS A 170 -11.49 -26.50 12.46
N ALA A 171 -11.06 -25.36 11.96
CA ALA A 171 -11.20 -24.08 12.62
C ALA A 171 -11.52 -22.96 11.61
N TYR A 172 -12.37 -22.02 12.02
CA TYR A 172 -12.78 -20.90 11.18
C TYR A 172 -12.26 -19.60 11.77
N PHE A 173 -11.63 -18.78 10.96
CA PHE A 173 -11.00 -17.52 11.38
C PHE A 173 -11.59 -16.34 10.62
N LYS A 174 -11.45 -15.16 11.21
CA LYS A 174 -11.79 -13.88 10.58
C LYS A 174 -10.63 -12.93 10.73
N TRP A 175 -9.91 -12.64 9.65
CA TRP A 175 -8.74 -11.77 9.71
C TRP A 175 -9.00 -10.44 9.03
N ASN A 176 -8.74 -9.36 9.76
CA ASN A 176 -8.91 -7.99 9.32
C ASN A 176 -7.54 -7.37 9.03
N PHE A 177 -7.34 -6.88 7.81
CA PHE A 177 -6.07 -6.29 7.38
C PHE A 177 -6.17 -4.77 7.35
N TYR A 178 -5.24 -4.09 8.01
CA TYR A 178 -5.21 -2.63 8.14
C TYR A 178 -3.97 -2.03 7.49
N ALA A 179 -4.15 -0.88 6.85
CA ALA A 179 -3.09 -0.14 6.15
C ALA A 179 -1.93 0.27 7.07
N GLY A 180 -0.69 0.14 6.58
CA GLY A 180 0.52 0.58 7.30
C GLY A 180 1.03 1.97 6.95
N ASN A 181 0.61 2.51 5.81
CA ASN A 181 0.97 3.81 5.29
C ASN A 181 -0.23 4.47 4.59
N ASP A 182 -0.17 5.79 4.44
CA ASP A 182 -1.14 6.54 3.65
C ASP A 182 -0.82 6.35 2.15
N VAL A 183 -1.84 6.11 1.32
CA VAL A 183 -1.71 6.05 -0.14
C VAL A 183 -2.97 6.59 -0.80
N VAL A 184 -2.83 7.21 -1.96
CA VAL A 184 -3.97 7.50 -2.83
C VAL A 184 -3.98 6.44 -3.92
N VAL A 185 -5.10 5.74 -4.08
CA VAL A 185 -5.27 4.71 -5.11
C VAL A 185 -6.03 5.32 -6.29
N GLY A 186 -5.35 5.40 -7.44
CA GLY A 186 -5.91 5.77 -8.73
C GLY A 186 -6.70 4.60 -9.34
N THR A 187 -7.82 4.93 -9.98
CA THR A 187 -8.83 3.93 -10.36
C THR A 187 -9.13 3.92 -11.86
N GLY A 188 -8.42 4.73 -12.66
CA GLY A 188 -8.52 4.83 -14.13
C GLY A 188 -7.16 4.89 -14.84
N THR A 189 -7.13 4.65 -16.16
CA THR A 189 -5.91 4.31 -16.95
C THR A 189 -5.55 5.27 -18.07
N CYS A 190 -5.77 6.58 -17.91
CA CYS A 190 -5.01 7.49 -18.77
C CYS A 190 -3.55 7.47 -18.29
N ASP A 191 -2.65 7.09 -19.18
CA ASP A 191 -1.23 7.03 -18.89
C ASP A 191 -0.71 8.44 -18.68
N ILE A 192 -0.03 8.68 -17.56
CA ILE A 192 0.72 9.91 -17.33
C ILE A 192 2.14 9.66 -17.83
N ASN A 193 2.62 10.52 -18.74
CA ASN A 193 3.98 10.47 -19.28
C ASN A 193 4.35 9.11 -19.88
N ASP A 194 3.43 8.45 -20.59
CA ASP A 194 3.61 7.11 -21.18
C ASP A 194 4.10 6.06 -20.17
N ASN A 195 3.64 6.17 -18.91
CA ASN A 195 4.08 5.36 -17.77
C ASN A 195 5.60 5.41 -17.51
N GLN A 196 6.29 6.45 -18.00
CA GLN A 196 7.70 6.71 -17.74
C GLN A 196 7.88 7.57 -16.50
N ILE A 197 8.94 7.29 -15.75
CA ILE A 197 9.33 8.07 -14.58
C ILE A 197 9.69 9.50 -15.01
N ILE A 198 9.15 10.49 -14.30
CA ILE A 198 9.53 11.90 -14.46
C ILE A 198 10.70 12.19 -13.51
N ILE A 199 11.88 12.45 -14.08
CA ILE A 199 13.08 12.81 -13.31
C ILE A 199 13.22 14.33 -13.25
N VAL A 200 13.30 14.87 -12.05
CA VAL A 200 13.54 16.30 -11.80
C VAL A 200 14.91 16.48 -11.16
N ASP A 201 15.86 17.00 -11.94
CA ASP A 201 17.24 17.24 -11.48
C ASP A 201 17.44 18.72 -11.08
N PHE A 202 17.73 18.95 -9.80
CA PHE A 202 18.08 20.26 -9.25
C PHE A 202 19.56 20.64 -9.44
N GLU A 203 20.34 19.76 -10.05
CA GLU A 203 21.79 19.88 -10.27
C GLU A 203 22.54 20.11 -8.95
N THR A 204 23.54 20.99 -8.97
CA THR A 204 24.30 21.37 -7.78
C THR A 204 23.53 22.38 -6.95
N VAL A 205 23.22 22.01 -5.71
CA VAL A 205 22.44 22.84 -4.78
C VAL A 205 23.35 23.41 -3.70
N ASN A 206 23.20 24.71 -3.42
CA ASN A 206 23.83 25.37 -2.28
C ASN A 206 22.77 25.79 -1.26
N ALA A 207 22.94 25.40 0.00
CA ALA A 207 21.99 25.63 1.09
C ALA A 207 21.57 27.11 1.28
N SER A 208 22.42 28.07 0.91
CA SER A 208 22.11 29.51 0.99
C SER A 208 21.06 29.96 -0.02
N GLY A 209 20.92 29.24 -1.15
CA GLY A 209 19.91 29.54 -2.19
C GLY A 209 18.56 28.88 -1.93
N ILE A 210 18.46 27.98 -0.94
CA ILE A 210 17.21 27.32 -0.55
C ILE A 210 16.45 28.23 0.41
N SER A 211 15.19 28.52 0.11
CA SER A 211 14.30 29.34 0.93
C SER A 211 13.43 28.48 1.86
N THR A 212 12.83 29.07 2.89
CA THR A 212 11.76 28.44 3.68
C THR A 212 10.39 28.51 2.98
N VAL A 213 10.31 29.24 1.86
CA VAL A 213 9.11 29.40 1.01
C VAL A 213 9.50 29.05 -0.42
N GLY A 214 8.82 28.09 -1.05
CA GLY A 214 9.20 27.53 -2.35
C GLY A 214 9.28 28.55 -3.48
N SER A 215 8.34 29.51 -3.54
CA SER A 215 8.33 30.57 -4.55
C SER A 215 9.53 31.52 -4.49
N ALA A 216 10.23 31.56 -3.36
CA ALA A 216 11.43 32.39 -3.16
C ALA A 216 12.74 31.58 -3.22
N SER A 217 12.66 30.25 -3.40
CA SER A 217 13.85 29.41 -3.56
C SER A 217 14.48 29.61 -4.93
N ARG A 218 15.82 29.60 -5.01
CA ARG A 218 16.54 29.68 -6.29
C ARG A 218 16.50 28.35 -7.06
N PHE A 219 16.20 27.26 -6.37
CA PHE A 219 16.20 25.91 -6.93
C PHE A 219 14.78 25.53 -7.30
N GLN A 220 14.37 25.99 -8.48
CA GLN A 220 13.09 25.68 -9.11
C GLN A 220 13.34 24.93 -10.42
N ARG A 221 12.53 23.91 -10.71
CA ARG A 221 12.59 23.12 -11.94
C ARG A 221 11.18 22.87 -12.45
N ASN A 222 10.97 23.11 -13.73
CA ASN A 222 9.72 22.77 -14.39
C ASN A 222 9.82 21.37 -15.00
N ALA A 223 8.78 20.57 -14.83
CA ALA A 223 8.59 19.34 -15.58
C ALA A 223 7.25 19.41 -16.33
N GLU A 224 7.28 19.11 -17.62
CA GLU A 224 6.05 18.88 -18.37
C GLU A 224 5.55 17.46 -18.06
N ILE A 225 4.24 17.34 -17.85
CA ILE A 225 3.57 16.05 -17.77
C ILE A 225 2.56 16.00 -18.91
N THR A 226 2.56 14.88 -19.62
CA THR A 226 1.55 14.58 -20.63
C THR A 226 0.62 13.51 -20.09
N TYR A 227 -0.60 13.45 -20.60
CA TYR A 227 -1.48 12.34 -20.31
C TYR A 227 -2.24 11.91 -21.56
N SER A 228 -2.37 10.59 -21.71
CA SER A 228 -2.93 9.95 -22.89
C SER A 228 -3.86 8.82 -22.49
N CYS A 229 -5.05 8.81 -23.06
CA CYS A 229 -6.07 7.80 -22.82
C CYS A 229 -6.28 6.97 -24.08
N GLU A 230 -6.64 5.69 -23.93
CA GLU A 230 -6.94 4.85 -25.10
C GLU A 230 -8.16 5.35 -25.90
N ASP A 231 -9.12 6.00 -25.23
CA ASP A 231 -10.28 6.62 -25.87
C ASP A 231 -9.92 8.02 -26.38
N ASN A 232 -9.52 8.09 -27.66
CA ASN A 232 -9.19 9.34 -28.35
C ASN A 232 -10.38 10.31 -28.55
N ASN A 233 -11.59 9.94 -28.12
CA ASN A 233 -12.74 10.85 -28.10
C ASN A 233 -13.10 11.30 -26.67
N LEU A 234 -12.37 10.83 -25.65
CA LEU A 234 -12.61 11.21 -24.26
C LEU A 234 -12.30 12.70 -24.07
N THR A 235 -13.31 13.46 -23.66
CA THR A 235 -13.13 14.83 -23.17
C THR A 235 -13.75 14.91 -21.79
N ALA A 236 -12.94 15.17 -20.78
CA ALA A 236 -13.37 15.14 -19.39
C ALA A 236 -12.52 16.08 -18.53
N PRO A 237 -13.11 16.74 -17.53
CA PRO A 237 -12.32 17.37 -16.47
C PRO A 237 -11.62 16.28 -15.66
N ILE A 238 -10.41 16.58 -15.21
CA ILE A 238 -9.62 15.70 -14.34
C ILE A 238 -9.08 16.49 -13.17
N LYS A 239 -8.74 15.76 -12.12
CA LYS A 239 -8.06 16.23 -10.94
C LYS A 239 -6.76 15.47 -10.80
N MET A 240 -5.70 16.17 -10.42
CA MET A 240 -4.36 15.61 -10.29
C MET A 240 -3.89 15.75 -8.84
N ILE A 241 -3.43 14.65 -8.27
CA ILE A 241 -3.00 14.53 -6.87
C ILE A 241 -1.55 14.06 -6.85
N ILE A 242 -0.73 14.67 -5.98
CA ILE A 242 0.63 14.20 -5.71
C ILE A 242 0.57 13.31 -4.47
N SER A 243 0.90 12.02 -4.59
CA SER A 243 0.93 11.07 -3.48
C SER A 243 2.36 10.69 -3.13
N GLY A 244 2.76 10.95 -1.90
CA GLY A 244 4.10 10.67 -1.41
C GLY A 244 4.25 11.03 0.07
N GLU A 245 5.30 10.52 0.70
CA GLU A 245 5.63 10.85 2.10
C GLU A 245 5.88 12.35 2.25
N THR A 246 5.36 12.96 3.30
CA THR A 246 5.59 14.38 3.59
C THR A 246 6.79 14.58 4.50
N SER A 247 7.45 15.73 4.35
CA SER A 247 8.58 16.11 5.19
C SER A 247 8.15 16.24 6.66
N THR A 248 9.06 15.97 7.59
CA THR A 248 8.74 16.03 9.03
C THR A 248 8.42 17.43 9.55
N PHE A 249 8.68 18.48 8.76
CA PHE A 249 8.48 19.88 9.15
C PHE A 249 7.36 20.58 8.38
N SER A 250 6.84 19.98 7.31
CA SER A 250 5.79 20.57 6.48
C SER A 250 4.99 19.47 5.77
N SER A 251 3.67 19.47 5.96
CA SER A 251 2.73 18.65 5.20
C SER A 251 2.59 19.08 3.74
N ASP A 252 3.15 20.23 3.36
CA ASP A 252 3.08 20.77 2.01
C ASP A 252 4.32 20.44 1.16
N ALA A 253 5.32 19.78 1.75
CA ALA A 253 6.55 19.39 1.09
C ALA A 253 6.75 17.87 1.17
N LEU A 254 7.23 17.28 0.08
CA LEU A 254 7.64 15.87 0.01
C LEU A 254 8.90 15.64 0.86
N LEU A 255 8.98 14.45 1.44
CA LEU A 255 10.09 13.97 2.22
C LEU A 255 11.31 13.72 1.34
N VAL A 256 12.47 14.18 1.81
CA VAL A 256 13.76 13.97 1.12
C VAL A 256 14.61 12.96 1.90
N ARG A 257 15.30 12.09 1.17
CA ARG A 257 16.27 11.12 1.68
C ARG A 257 17.66 11.40 1.10
N THR A 258 18.67 10.92 1.80
CA THR A 258 20.06 10.93 1.31
C THR A 258 20.29 9.86 0.23
N GLY A 259 21.21 10.14 -0.70
CA GLY A 259 21.55 9.25 -1.81
C GLY A 259 20.79 9.56 -3.10
N ASP A 260 21.05 8.72 -4.11
CA ASP A 260 20.48 8.84 -5.46
C ASP A 260 19.06 8.25 -5.55
N ILE A 261 18.40 8.40 -6.71
CA ILE A 261 17.06 7.87 -6.99
C ILE A 261 16.98 6.37 -6.63
N GLY A 262 15.96 6.02 -5.83
CA GLY A 262 15.75 4.65 -5.35
C GLY A 262 16.57 4.25 -4.11
N SER A 263 17.42 5.15 -3.59
CA SER A 263 18.18 4.92 -2.36
C SER A 263 17.28 4.89 -1.13
N GLN A 264 17.50 3.89 -0.26
CA GLN A 264 16.90 3.79 1.07
C GLN A 264 17.70 4.58 2.12
N GLY A 265 18.18 5.76 1.74
CA GLY A 265 18.98 6.60 2.64
C GLY A 265 18.18 7.17 3.80
N SER A 266 18.92 7.72 4.76
CA SER A 266 18.35 8.41 5.92
C SER A 266 17.54 9.64 5.49
N ILE A 267 16.46 9.92 6.23
CA ILE A 267 15.63 11.10 6.05
C ILE A 267 16.47 12.36 6.29
N MET A 268 16.41 13.32 5.37
CA MET A 268 17.00 14.65 5.50
C MET A 268 15.95 15.63 6.03
N SER A 269 15.79 15.67 7.36
CA SER A 269 14.69 16.38 8.04
C SER A 269 14.65 17.90 7.85
N GLY A 270 15.70 18.50 7.31
CA GLY A 270 15.82 19.92 7.03
C GLY A 270 15.49 20.31 5.59
N LEU A 271 15.24 19.35 4.69
CA LEU A 271 14.98 19.58 3.27
C LEU A 271 13.65 18.95 2.85
N GLY A 272 12.93 19.62 1.96
CA GLY A 272 11.71 19.12 1.35
C GLY A 272 11.53 19.64 -0.07
N VAL A 273 10.62 19.01 -0.82
CA VAL A 273 10.25 19.45 -2.18
C VAL A 273 8.79 19.90 -2.18
N GLU A 274 8.52 21.17 -2.47
CA GLU A 274 7.17 21.65 -2.75
C GLU A 274 6.87 21.53 -4.25
N VAL A 275 5.62 21.24 -4.58
CA VAL A 275 5.12 21.14 -5.95
C VAL A 275 4.11 22.25 -6.20
N TYR A 276 4.20 22.89 -7.36
CA TYR A 276 3.32 23.98 -7.76
C TYR A 276 2.74 23.73 -9.16
N HIS A 277 1.49 24.12 -9.35
CA HIS A 277 0.83 24.19 -10.66
C HIS A 277 0.22 25.59 -10.81
N GLN A 278 0.56 26.28 -11.89
CA GLN A 278 0.10 27.65 -12.17
C GLN A 278 0.29 28.63 -10.98
N GLY A 279 1.39 28.46 -10.25
CA GLY A 279 1.75 29.29 -9.09
C GLY A 279 1.00 28.93 -7.79
N GLN A 280 0.07 27.98 -7.82
CA GLN A 280 -0.59 27.44 -6.63
C GLN A 280 0.15 26.19 -6.13
N ARG A 281 0.32 26.09 -4.82
CA ARG A 281 0.99 24.94 -4.20
C ARG A 281 0.05 23.74 -4.15
N VAL A 282 0.56 22.57 -4.51
CA VAL A 282 -0.15 21.29 -4.48
C VAL A 282 0.42 20.46 -3.33
N SER A 283 -0.24 20.49 -2.19
CA SER A 283 0.18 19.74 -1.00
C SER A 283 0.09 18.22 -1.25
N PRO A 284 1.12 17.42 -0.95
CA PRO A 284 1.03 15.98 -1.09
C PRO A 284 -0.12 15.39 -0.27
N MET A 285 -0.81 14.39 -0.83
CA MET A 285 -1.94 13.65 -0.25
C MET A 285 -3.24 14.44 0.00
N ASN A 286 -3.16 15.74 0.27
CA ASN A 286 -4.29 16.57 0.70
C ASN A 286 -4.62 17.71 -0.27
N GLY A 287 -3.72 18.01 -1.20
CA GLY A 287 -3.91 19.01 -2.26
C GLY A 287 -4.20 18.34 -3.60
N HIS A 288 -4.73 19.15 -4.52
CA HIS A 288 -4.90 18.77 -5.92
C HIS A 288 -4.83 20.01 -6.81
N PHE A 289 -4.72 19.78 -8.11
CA PHE A 289 -5.03 20.79 -9.13
C PHE A 289 -5.97 20.20 -10.17
N ASP A 290 -6.77 21.07 -10.79
CA ASP A 290 -7.70 20.68 -11.84
C ASP A 290 -7.05 20.85 -13.22
N SER A 291 -7.39 19.94 -14.11
CA SER A 291 -6.98 19.96 -15.51
C SER A 291 -8.07 19.34 -16.40
N LYS A 292 -7.77 19.09 -17.67
CA LYS A 292 -8.71 18.48 -18.61
C LYS A 292 -8.01 17.57 -19.60
N ILE A 293 -8.72 16.50 -19.98
CA ILE A 293 -8.43 15.70 -21.16
C ILE A 293 -9.29 16.25 -22.30
N GLU A 294 -8.69 16.46 -23.47
CA GLU A 294 -9.36 16.81 -24.71
C GLU A 294 -8.96 15.81 -25.79
N ASN A 295 -9.95 15.14 -26.38
CA ASN A 295 -9.73 14.10 -27.40
C ASN A 295 -8.68 13.05 -26.99
N GLY A 296 -8.80 12.54 -25.76
CA GLY A 296 -7.91 11.52 -25.21
C GLY A 296 -6.54 12.03 -24.76
N HIS A 297 -6.23 13.33 -24.89
CA HIS A 297 -4.91 13.86 -24.57
C HIS A 297 -4.96 15.11 -23.68
N GLY A 298 -3.85 15.39 -23.01
CA GLY A 298 -3.56 16.72 -22.49
C GLY A 298 -2.17 16.80 -21.87
N ARG A 299 -1.90 17.97 -21.26
CA ARG A 299 -0.60 18.27 -20.69
C ARG A 299 -0.69 19.35 -19.63
N ASP A 300 0.25 19.30 -18.69
CA ASP A 300 0.44 20.33 -17.68
C ASP A 300 1.94 20.57 -17.43
N THR A 301 2.27 21.69 -16.79
CA THR A 301 3.62 21.97 -16.30
C THR A 301 3.59 22.12 -14.80
N LEU A 302 4.38 21.29 -14.11
CA LEU A 302 4.59 21.37 -12.68
C LEU A 302 5.93 22.03 -12.38
N MET A 303 5.94 22.91 -11.40
CA MET A 303 7.16 23.49 -10.85
C MET A 303 7.49 22.82 -9.52
N PHE A 304 8.64 22.17 -9.47
CA PHE A 304 9.22 21.58 -8.28
C PHE A 304 10.22 22.56 -7.68
N THR A 305 10.20 22.73 -6.37
CA THR A 305 11.10 23.67 -5.69
C THR A 305 11.61 23.11 -4.37
N LEU A 306 12.90 23.33 -4.10
CA LEU A 306 13.50 22.94 -2.82
C LEU A 306 13.12 23.95 -1.74
N VAL A 307 12.67 23.45 -0.60
CA VAL A 307 12.44 24.24 0.61
C VAL A 307 13.20 23.68 1.78
N LYS A 308 13.62 24.56 2.69
CA LYS A 308 14.28 24.17 3.94
C LYS A 308 13.43 24.46 5.16
N LYS A 309 13.60 23.63 6.18
CA LYS A 309 12.99 23.83 7.50
C LYS A 309 13.39 25.20 8.10
N PRO A 310 12.46 25.95 8.71
CA PRO A 310 12.80 27.13 9.50
C PRO A 310 13.68 26.75 10.71
N ASN A 311 14.66 27.59 11.06
CA ASN A 311 15.55 27.37 12.22
C ASN A 311 16.30 26.02 12.20
N LEU A 312 16.99 25.73 11.09
CA LEU A 312 17.78 24.49 10.91
C LEU A 312 18.78 24.26 12.04
N SER A 313 18.77 23.03 12.57
CA SER A 313 19.84 22.54 13.45
C SER A 313 21.02 21.98 12.63
N PRO A 314 22.25 21.92 13.20
CA PRO A 314 23.48 21.61 12.46
C PRO A 314 23.60 20.25 11.73
N ASN A 315 22.58 19.38 11.77
CA ASN A 315 22.59 18.07 11.09
C ASN A 315 21.31 17.79 10.28
N GLU A 316 20.40 18.75 10.18
CA GLU A 316 19.11 18.54 9.49
C GLU A 316 19.23 18.74 7.97
N LEU A 317 20.23 19.52 7.54
CA LEU A 317 20.59 19.74 6.15
C LEU A 317 22.09 19.46 6.00
N ILE A 318 22.43 18.37 5.33
CA ILE A 318 23.81 17.89 5.17
C ILE A 318 24.20 17.87 3.70
N GLU A 319 25.50 17.91 3.44
CA GLU A 319 26.04 17.77 2.08
C GLU A 319 25.92 16.33 1.58
N GLY A 320 25.62 16.18 0.28
CA GLY A 320 25.52 14.88 -0.39
C GLY A 320 24.44 14.86 -1.45
N GLN A 321 24.33 13.73 -2.15
CA GLN A 321 23.19 13.44 -3.01
C GLN A 321 21.92 13.31 -2.16
N PHE A 322 20.80 13.70 -2.75
CA PHE A 322 19.49 13.55 -2.13
C PHE A 322 18.44 13.18 -3.18
N SER A 323 17.37 12.54 -2.74
CA SER A 323 16.26 12.10 -3.58
C SER A 323 14.92 12.27 -2.88
N SER A 324 13.87 12.50 -3.65
CA SER A 324 12.47 12.51 -3.23
C SER A 324 11.65 11.74 -4.25
N ALA A 325 10.63 11.02 -3.81
CA ALA A 325 9.75 10.24 -4.69
C ALA A 325 8.29 10.53 -4.38
N ALA A 326 7.47 10.58 -5.43
CA ALA A 326 6.02 10.72 -5.36
C ALA A 326 5.37 10.19 -6.64
N THR A 327 4.12 9.76 -6.52
CA THR A 327 3.27 9.32 -7.63
C THR A 327 2.28 10.42 -7.97
N ILE A 328 2.11 10.71 -9.26
CA ILE A 328 1.05 11.60 -9.74
C ILE A 328 -0.17 10.73 -10.04
N ILE A 329 -1.32 11.08 -9.47
CA ILE A 329 -2.56 10.32 -9.61
C ILE A 329 -3.59 11.19 -10.29
N MET A 330 -4.10 10.68 -11.39
CA MET A 330 -5.25 11.24 -12.08
C MET A 330 -6.54 10.66 -11.50
N SER A 331 -7.50 11.54 -11.24
CA SER A 331 -8.86 11.16 -10.85
C SER A 331 -9.89 12.04 -11.55
N THR A 332 -11.17 11.68 -11.43
CA THR A 332 -12.24 12.63 -11.70
C THR A 332 -12.36 13.66 -10.57
N PRO A 333 -12.91 14.85 -10.83
CA PRO A 333 -13.28 15.85 -9.83
C PRO A 333 -14.15 15.31 -8.68
#